data_AF-A0AAW4ID19-F1
#
_entry.id   AF-A0AAW4ID19-F1
#
_cell.length_a   1.000
_cell.length_b   1.000
_cell.length_c   1.000
_cell.angle_alpha   90.00
_cell.angle_beta   90.00
_cell.angle_gamma   90.00
#
_symmetry.space_group_name_H-M   'P 1'
#
loop_
_entity.id
_entity.type
_entity.pdbx_description
1 polymer ?
#
loop_
_entity_poly.entity_id
_entity_poly.type
_entity_poly.pdbx_seq_one_letter_code
_entity_poly.pdbx_strand_id
1 'polypeptide(L)'
;MKFNITAIRQHEASKLLTKNFLETGKNILGDGLKLCQRAKAHHTQNPGTAFIVVEKKAIKEKINGKWQTNVYTLSRMHDTAQCGNAHLCPHCTSYKAAHMRGWIELELLPAAKSGNLCLGLLTLTARHRRDCDWSAYVKNFYSALGLFSISMDRAFKKIGYLGRLRTLESPVGNHGIHPHIHDLFTYAPGTDLAKFQEIALKYWKKALKKVGLDCNNHGINIKPEGKFDPLYVAKEMAAYDTKTGDTDDKEDSKNKNLFQLLDASAKGDTQAANDWIRAAKAIQGRDRWNVGQLAQKLGIPCPSEWKKPEGIAKVDPQRLLISYPQPQHMIATSPSNPRAGLAFILRAARNEAARPGTTQRMVLRMCDETIKADVEQIKVRYAKTLAKLIKSSFTSEEKERLCAKIHSHCTFAIAEYRATTYSYMHPAPKPAQQVVDDYSDLIPDLELDFS
;
A
#
# COMPACT_ATOMS: atom_id res chain seq x y z
N MET A 1 -4.94 19.10 -10.88
CA MET A 1 -5.11 17.85 -10.09
C MET A 1 -4.30 16.69 -10.65
N LYS A 2 -3.19 16.34 -9.98
CA LYS A 2 -2.15 15.38 -10.43
C LYS A 2 -2.51 13.91 -10.14
N PHE A 3 -3.75 13.52 -10.41
CA PHE A 3 -4.23 12.17 -10.10
C PHE A 3 -3.68 11.14 -11.08
N ASN A 4 -2.59 10.50 -10.69
CA ASN A 4 -2.47 9.05 -10.54
C ASN A 4 -1.16 8.68 -9.81
N ILE A 5 -0.66 9.55 -8.94
CA ILE A 5 0.59 9.35 -8.20
C ILE A 5 0.54 8.06 -7.35
N THR A 6 -0.62 7.76 -6.76
CA THR A 6 -0.85 6.50 -6.04
C THR A 6 -0.63 5.28 -6.94
N ALA A 7 -1.19 5.29 -8.15
CA ALA A 7 -1.03 4.19 -9.10
C ALA A 7 0.41 4.10 -9.64
N ILE A 8 1.10 5.23 -9.83
CA ILE A 8 2.54 5.26 -10.19
C ILE A 8 3.38 4.62 -9.09
N ARG A 9 3.17 5.03 -7.83
CA ARG A 9 3.87 4.46 -6.68
C ARG A 9 3.55 2.98 -6.48
N GLN A 10 2.30 2.55 -6.70
CA GLN A 10 1.91 1.14 -6.62
C GLN A 10 2.65 0.30 -7.67
N HIS A 11 2.74 0.83 -8.89
CA HIS A 11 3.49 0.19 -9.96
C HIS A 11 4.98 0.09 -9.62
N GLU A 12 5.58 1.18 -9.14
CA GLU A 12 6.99 1.20 -8.74
C GLU A 12 7.27 0.24 -7.57
N ALA A 13 6.44 0.22 -6.53
CA ALA A 13 6.55 -0.75 -5.43
C ALA A 13 6.47 -2.19 -5.94
N SER A 14 5.52 -2.48 -6.85
CA SER A 14 5.37 -3.81 -7.44
C SER A 14 6.60 -4.22 -8.26
N LYS A 15 7.19 -3.28 -9.01
CA LYS A 15 8.45 -3.47 -9.75
C LYS A 15 9.60 -3.82 -8.84
N LEU A 16 9.81 -3.03 -7.80
CA LEU A 16 10.90 -3.25 -6.85
C LEU A 16 10.76 -4.60 -6.14
N LEU A 17 9.55 -4.99 -5.72
CA LEU A 17 9.32 -6.29 -5.10
C LEU A 17 9.55 -7.46 -6.06
N THR A 18 9.08 -7.35 -7.31
CA THR A 18 9.30 -8.38 -8.33
C THR A 18 10.79 -8.52 -8.65
N LYS A 19 11.50 -7.41 -8.82
CA LYS A 19 12.95 -7.39 -9.02
C LYS A 19 13.68 -8.05 -7.86
N ASN A 20 13.40 -7.64 -6.62
CA ASN A 20 14.02 -8.25 -5.43
C ASN A 20 13.76 -9.77 -5.36
N PHE A 21 12.54 -10.22 -5.69
CA PHE A 21 12.23 -11.65 -5.71
C PHE A 21 13.07 -12.39 -6.76
N LEU A 22 13.13 -11.88 -8.00
CA LEU A 22 13.93 -12.48 -9.07
C LEU A 22 15.43 -12.53 -8.74
N GLU A 23 15.95 -11.54 -8.00
CA GLU A 23 17.36 -11.47 -7.62
C GLU A 23 17.71 -12.35 -6.42
N THR A 24 16.80 -12.52 -5.46
CA THR A 24 17.12 -13.14 -4.16
C THR A 24 16.38 -14.44 -3.86
N GLY A 25 15.34 -14.78 -4.63
CA GLY A 25 14.41 -15.88 -4.36
C GLY A 25 13.55 -15.68 -3.10
N LYS A 26 13.66 -14.54 -2.40
CA LYS A 26 12.98 -14.27 -1.14
C LYS A 26 11.81 -13.31 -1.35
N ASN A 27 10.63 -13.73 -0.92
CA ASN A 27 9.44 -12.88 -0.85
C ASN A 27 9.50 -11.97 0.38
N ILE A 28 8.96 -10.76 0.23
CA ILE A 28 8.74 -9.80 1.31
C ILE A 28 7.25 -9.90 1.65
N LEU A 29 6.90 -10.09 2.93
CA LEU A 29 5.53 -10.14 3.42
C LEU A 29 4.81 -8.86 2.99
N GLY A 30 3.90 -8.99 2.03
CA GLY A 30 3.37 -7.86 1.27
C GLY A 30 3.16 -8.13 -0.22
N ASP A 31 3.42 -9.34 -0.73
CA ASP A 31 3.17 -9.70 -2.14
C ASP A 31 1.73 -9.42 -2.59
N GLY A 32 0.75 -9.45 -1.68
CA GLY A 32 -0.62 -9.01 -1.97
C GLY A 32 -0.69 -7.58 -2.54
N LEU A 33 0.29 -6.71 -2.24
CA LEU A 33 0.37 -5.37 -2.82
C LEU A 33 0.63 -5.40 -4.32
N LYS A 34 1.35 -6.41 -4.83
CA LYS A 34 1.53 -6.64 -6.27
C LYS A 34 0.20 -6.90 -6.96
N LEU A 35 -0.80 -7.39 -6.24
CA LEU A 35 -2.14 -7.68 -6.76
C LEU A 35 -3.16 -6.58 -6.43
N CYS A 36 -2.81 -5.64 -5.54
CA CYS A 36 -3.73 -4.60 -5.11
C CYS A 36 -4.11 -3.70 -6.28
N GLN A 37 -5.42 -3.47 -6.48
CA GLN A 37 -5.99 -2.75 -7.65
C GLN A 37 -5.75 -3.44 -9.01
N ARG A 38 -5.08 -4.60 -9.04
CA ARG A 38 -4.80 -5.37 -10.26
C ARG A 38 -5.67 -6.61 -10.34
N ALA A 39 -5.68 -7.42 -9.28
CA ALA A 39 -6.53 -8.60 -9.20
C ALA A 39 -7.93 -8.25 -8.67
N LYS A 40 -8.87 -9.14 -8.93
CA LYS A 40 -10.23 -9.08 -8.37
C LYS A 40 -10.27 -9.65 -6.96
N ALA A 41 -11.24 -9.21 -6.17
CA ALA A 41 -11.55 -9.85 -4.89
C ALA A 41 -12.08 -11.28 -5.13
N HIS A 42 -11.75 -12.22 -4.24
CA HIS A 42 -12.13 -13.64 -4.38
C HIS A 42 -13.64 -13.88 -4.45
N HIS A 43 -14.45 -12.95 -3.94
CA HIS A 43 -15.91 -13.03 -3.87
C HIS A 43 -16.61 -12.15 -4.93
N THR A 44 -15.92 -11.78 -6.01
CA THR A 44 -16.55 -11.02 -7.11
C THR A 44 -17.47 -11.91 -7.93
N GLN A 45 -18.64 -11.40 -8.32
CA GLN A 45 -19.55 -12.08 -9.23
C GLN A 45 -19.03 -12.13 -10.68
N ASN A 46 -18.05 -11.28 -11.02
CA ASN A 46 -17.53 -11.10 -12.38
C ASN A 46 -16.00 -11.20 -12.41
N PRO A 47 -15.41 -12.39 -12.19
CA PRO A 47 -13.96 -12.57 -12.11
C PRO A 47 -13.23 -12.35 -13.45
N GLY A 48 -13.94 -12.51 -14.57
CA GLY A 48 -13.40 -12.30 -15.93
C GLY A 48 -13.36 -10.83 -16.38
N THR A 49 -13.89 -9.90 -15.57
CA THR A 49 -14.12 -8.51 -15.99
C THR A 49 -13.50 -7.52 -15.01
N ALA A 50 -12.65 -6.64 -15.55
CA ALA A 50 -12.14 -5.47 -14.87
C ALA A 50 -13.17 -4.33 -14.98
N PHE A 51 -13.38 -3.61 -13.88
CA PHE A 51 -14.32 -2.48 -13.83
C PHE A 51 -13.62 -1.22 -13.36
N ILE A 52 -13.93 -0.11 -14.03
CA ILE A 52 -13.58 1.23 -13.59
C ILE A 52 -14.86 2.00 -13.36
N VAL A 53 -14.96 2.60 -12.18
CA VAL A 53 -16.01 3.58 -11.87
C VAL A 53 -15.44 4.97 -12.09
N VAL A 54 -16.18 5.77 -12.84
CA VAL A 54 -15.92 7.19 -13.06
C VAL A 54 -17.05 7.99 -12.45
N GLU A 55 -16.72 8.94 -11.57
CA GLU A 55 -17.68 9.76 -10.84
C GLU A 55 -17.20 11.21 -10.72
N LYS A 56 -18.13 12.16 -10.72
CA LYS A 56 -17.82 13.55 -10.39
C LYS A 56 -17.92 13.74 -8.87
N LYS A 57 -16.93 14.41 -8.29
CA LYS A 57 -16.89 14.69 -6.86
C LYS A 57 -16.58 16.16 -6.62
N ALA A 58 -17.45 16.83 -5.86
CA ALA A 58 -17.15 18.14 -5.31
C ALA A 58 -16.18 17.97 -4.12
N ILE A 59 -15.04 18.63 -4.19
CA ILE A 59 -14.01 18.60 -3.14
C ILE A 59 -13.77 20.04 -2.71
N LYS A 60 -13.93 20.29 -1.40
CA LYS A 60 -13.64 21.58 -0.78
C LYS A 60 -12.16 21.61 -0.41
N GLU A 61 -11.42 22.51 -1.02
CA GLU A 61 -9.96 22.63 -0.87
C GLU A 61 -9.60 24.06 -0.47
N LYS A 62 -8.52 24.23 0.29
CA LYS A 62 -8.01 25.56 0.65
C LYS A 62 -6.95 25.96 -0.37
N ILE A 63 -7.27 26.89 -1.26
CA ILE A 63 -6.39 27.40 -2.32
C ILE A 63 -6.07 28.86 -2.00
N ASN A 64 -4.78 29.20 -1.87
CA ASN A 64 -4.31 30.53 -1.47
C ASN A 64 -5.00 31.05 -0.19
N GLY A 65 -5.15 30.18 0.80
CA GLY A 65 -5.79 30.52 2.08
C GLY A 65 -7.33 30.58 2.06
N LYS A 66 -7.97 30.55 0.88
CA LYS A 66 -9.42 30.61 0.72
C LYS A 66 -10.00 29.23 0.45
N TRP A 67 -11.12 28.90 1.08
CA TRP A 67 -11.85 27.67 0.77
C TRP A 67 -12.56 27.82 -0.56
N GLN A 68 -12.29 26.89 -1.48
CA GLN A 68 -12.93 26.80 -2.79
C GLN A 68 -13.49 25.39 -2.96
N THR A 69 -14.66 25.28 -3.55
CA THR A 69 -15.25 23.98 -3.92
C THR A 69 -15.03 23.75 -5.40
N ASN A 70 -14.26 22.72 -5.72
CA ASN A 70 -13.98 22.33 -7.10
C ASN A 70 -14.63 20.99 -7.41
N VAL A 71 -15.15 20.83 -8.62
CA VAL A 71 -15.72 19.57 -9.10
C VAL A 71 -14.69 18.84 -9.93
N TYR A 72 -14.45 17.57 -9.59
CA TYR A 72 -13.42 16.76 -10.22
C TYR A 72 -13.98 15.44 -10.73
N THR A 73 -13.62 15.07 -11.95
CA THR A 73 -13.88 13.73 -12.49
C THR A 73 -12.83 12.77 -11.96
N LEU A 74 -13.26 11.83 -11.11
CA LEU A 74 -12.42 10.81 -10.49
C LEU A 74 -12.68 9.46 -11.17
N SER A 75 -11.66 8.62 -11.18
CA SER A 75 -11.68 7.29 -11.78
C SER A 75 -10.96 6.32 -10.86
N ARG A 76 -11.56 5.17 -10.55
CA ARG A 76 -10.95 4.15 -9.69
C ARG A 76 -11.36 2.75 -10.12
N MET A 77 -10.52 1.75 -9.81
CA MET A 77 -10.91 0.37 -10.01
C MET A 77 -12.03 -0.02 -9.05
N HIS A 78 -12.87 -0.95 -9.51
CA HIS A 78 -13.98 -1.53 -8.75
C HIS A 78 -13.79 -3.04 -8.59
N ASP A 79 -14.30 -3.62 -7.49
CA ASP A 79 -14.19 -5.05 -7.15
C ASP A 79 -12.77 -5.62 -7.16
N THR A 80 -11.79 -4.79 -6.82
CA THR A 80 -10.38 -5.19 -6.81
C THR A 80 -9.91 -5.61 -5.42
N ALA A 81 -8.90 -6.47 -5.39
CA ALA A 81 -8.24 -6.89 -4.18
C ALA A 81 -7.60 -5.70 -3.44
N GLN A 82 -7.72 -5.70 -2.12
CA GLN A 82 -7.03 -4.79 -1.22
C GLN A 82 -6.08 -5.59 -0.33
N CYS A 83 -4.79 -5.29 -0.42
CA CYS A 83 -3.78 -6.04 0.33
C CYS A 83 -3.75 -5.74 1.84
N GLY A 84 -4.43 -4.69 2.29
CA GLY A 84 -4.43 -4.24 3.67
C GLY A 84 -3.10 -3.67 4.20
N ASN A 85 -2.01 -3.72 3.43
CA ASN A 85 -0.70 -3.24 3.88
C ASN A 85 -0.64 -1.70 3.86
N ALA A 86 -0.78 -1.07 5.02
CA ALA A 86 -0.76 0.38 5.17
C ALA A 86 0.64 1.01 5.32
N HIS A 87 1.70 0.20 5.27
CA HIS A 87 3.07 0.69 5.26
C HIS A 87 3.60 0.84 3.85
N LEU A 88 3.37 -0.19 3.03
CA LEU A 88 4.04 -0.35 1.75
C LEU A 88 3.13 -0.10 0.55
N CYS A 89 1.82 -0.27 0.69
CA CYS A 89 0.89 -0.06 -0.41
C CYS A 89 0.34 1.37 -0.40
N PRO A 90 0.65 2.20 -1.42
CA PRO A 90 0.14 3.57 -1.50
C PRO A 90 -1.39 3.65 -1.47
N HIS A 91 -2.09 2.67 -2.06
CA HIS A 91 -3.55 2.64 -2.08
C HIS A 91 -4.15 2.27 -0.71
N CYS A 92 -3.72 1.13 -0.13
CA CYS A 92 -4.27 0.67 1.14
C CYS A 92 -3.91 1.59 2.30
N THR A 93 -2.76 2.25 2.24
CA THR A 93 -2.39 3.29 3.21
C THR A 93 -3.40 4.41 3.21
N SER A 94 -3.75 4.90 2.02
CA SER A 94 -4.70 6.00 1.92
C SER A 94 -6.08 5.61 2.43
N TYR A 95 -6.60 4.51 1.91
CA TYR A 95 -7.88 3.98 2.34
C TYR A 95 -7.95 3.79 3.87
N LYS A 96 -6.96 3.13 4.46
CA LYS A 96 -6.94 2.87 5.91
C LYS A 96 -6.75 4.14 6.74
N ALA A 97 -5.94 5.09 6.30
CA ALA A 97 -5.77 6.36 7.02
C ALA A 97 -7.06 7.19 7.03
N ALA A 98 -7.77 7.28 5.90
CA ALA A 98 -9.07 7.95 5.83
C ALA A 98 -10.10 7.26 6.76
N HIS A 99 -10.11 5.93 6.78
CA HIS A 99 -10.93 5.13 7.68
C HIS A 99 -10.61 5.40 9.15
N MET A 100 -9.32 5.34 9.52
CA MET A 100 -8.85 5.60 10.88
C MET A 100 -9.16 7.02 11.34
N ARG A 101 -9.02 8.04 10.48
CA ARG A 101 -9.41 9.42 10.83
C ARG A 101 -10.88 9.52 11.17
N GLY A 102 -11.75 8.93 10.33
CA GLY A 102 -13.18 8.91 10.59
C GLY A 102 -13.52 8.23 11.92
N TRP A 103 -12.89 7.09 12.20
CA TRP A 103 -13.08 6.38 13.48
C TRP A 103 -12.57 7.19 14.67
N ILE A 104 -11.41 7.85 14.57
CA ILE A 104 -10.88 8.70 15.65
C ILE A 104 -11.87 9.84 15.93
N GLU A 105 -12.30 10.54 14.88
CA GLU A 105 -13.17 11.71 14.98
C GLU A 105 -14.57 11.38 15.51
N LEU A 106 -15.17 10.30 15.02
CA LEU A 106 -16.58 9.98 15.27
C LEU A 106 -16.78 9.03 16.45
N GLU A 107 -15.79 8.20 16.81
CA GLU A 107 -15.92 7.22 17.89
C GLU A 107 -14.98 7.51 19.05
N LEU A 108 -13.66 7.59 18.80
CA LEU A 108 -12.67 7.67 19.86
C LEU A 108 -12.75 8.99 20.65
N LEU A 109 -12.79 10.13 19.96
CA LEU A 109 -12.82 11.44 20.60
C LEU A 109 -14.09 11.63 21.45
N PRO A 110 -15.31 11.34 20.95
CA PRO A 110 -16.51 11.42 21.76
C PRO A 110 -16.48 10.47 22.96
N ALA A 111 -16.05 9.22 22.79
CA ALA A 111 -16.02 8.24 23.86
C ALA A 111 -15.02 8.61 24.98
N ALA A 112 -13.83 9.12 24.62
CA ALA A 112 -12.87 9.63 25.59
C ALA A 112 -13.46 10.79 26.42
N LYS A 113 -14.13 11.74 25.74
CA LYS A 113 -14.78 12.88 26.39
C LYS A 113 -15.90 12.43 27.34
N SER A 114 -16.78 11.54 26.89
CA SER A 114 -17.88 11.00 27.72
C SER A 114 -17.35 10.20 28.92
N GLY A 115 -16.19 9.55 28.79
CA GLY A 115 -15.49 8.86 29.87
C GLY A 115 -14.69 9.77 30.81
N ASN A 116 -14.76 11.10 30.65
CA ASN A 116 -13.95 12.08 31.38
C ASN A 116 -12.43 11.78 31.31
N LEU A 117 -11.95 11.44 30.11
CA LEU A 117 -10.54 11.17 29.81
C LEU A 117 -9.99 12.23 28.86
N CYS A 118 -8.71 12.56 29.04
CA CYS A 118 -7.95 13.33 28.07
C CYS A 118 -7.14 12.41 27.15
N LEU A 119 -6.75 12.92 25.98
CA LEU A 119 -5.84 12.24 25.07
C LEU A 119 -4.46 12.89 25.01
N GLY A 120 -3.42 12.08 25.16
CA GLY A 120 -2.02 12.48 25.05
C GLY A 120 -1.35 11.82 23.85
N LEU A 121 -0.36 12.48 23.28
CA LEU A 121 0.48 11.93 22.22
C LEU A 121 1.87 11.61 22.78
N LEU A 122 2.16 10.32 22.95
CA LEU A 122 3.48 9.82 23.33
C LEU A 122 4.24 9.38 22.07
N THR A 123 5.37 10.02 21.81
CA THR A 123 6.29 9.65 20.73
C THR A 123 7.52 8.93 21.30
N LEU A 124 7.86 7.77 20.75
CA LEU A 124 9.04 6.98 21.11
C LEU A 124 9.98 6.84 19.91
N THR A 125 11.27 7.11 20.12
CA THR A 125 12.31 6.97 19.10
C THR A 125 13.58 6.36 19.71
N ALA A 126 14.45 5.82 18.85
CA ALA A 126 15.77 5.34 19.23
C ALA A 126 16.81 5.85 18.25
N ARG A 127 18.07 5.90 18.69
CA ARG A 127 19.19 6.23 17.81
C ARG A 127 19.29 5.17 16.70
N HIS A 128 19.46 5.64 15.47
CA HIS A 128 19.59 4.81 14.29
C HIS A 128 20.85 5.19 13.51
N ARG A 129 21.33 4.26 12.67
CA ARG A 129 22.47 4.47 11.78
C ARG A 129 22.16 3.90 10.41
N ARG A 130 22.78 4.44 9.37
CA ARG A 130 22.47 4.09 7.98
C ARG A 130 23.03 2.72 7.58
N ASP A 131 24.21 2.43 8.10
CA ASP A 131 25.04 1.26 7.84
C ASP A 131 24.65 0.02 8.67
N CYS A 132 23.69 0.14 9.60
CA CYS A 132 23.20 -1.02 10.33
C CYS A 132 22.29 -1.92 9.48
N ASP A 133 22.09 -3.15 9.94
CA ASP A 133 21.00 -3.99 9.47
C ASP A 133 19.66 -3.42 9.98
N TRP A 134 18.90 -2.82 9.06
CA TRP A 134 17.60 -2.21 9.36
C TRP A 134 16.59 -3.22 9.89
N SER A 135 16.65 -4.48 9.46
CA SER A 135 15.73 -5.52 9.91
C SER A 135 16.02 -5.90 11.36
N ALA A 136 17.29 -6.11 11.69
CA ALA A 136 17.72 -6.34 13.08
C ALA A 136 17.40 -5.13 13.97
N TYR A 137 17.66 -3.92 13.48
CA TYR A 137 17.35 -2.68 14.20
C TYR A 137 15.85 -2.54 14.51
N VAL A 138 14.97 -2.67 13.52
CA VAL A 138 13.51 -2.59 13.73
C VAL A 138 13.02 -3.72 14.63
N LYS A 139 13.55 -4.95 14.50
CA LYS A 139 13.24 -6.06 15.41
C LYS A 139 13.59 -5.72 16.88
N ASN A 140 14.78 -5.18 17.11
CA ASN A 140 15.22 -4.79 18.46
C ASN A 140 14.39 -3.61 18.98
N PHE A 141 14.07 -2.63 18.13
CA PHE A 141 13.18 -1.52 18.50
C PHE A 141 11.81 -2.02 18.99
N TYR A 142 11.18 -2.96 18.28
CA TYR A 142 9.92 -3.56 18.73
C TYR A 142 10.07 -4.41 20.00
N SER A 143 11.22 -5.06 20.19
CA SER A 143 11.54 -5.78 21.43
C SER A 143 11.63 -4.81 22.62
N ALA A 144 12.27 -3.64 22.43
CA ALA A 144 12.27 -2.57 23.42
C ALA A 144 10.85 -2.04 23.69
N LEU A 145 9.99 -1.88 22.68
CA LEU A 145 8.60 -1.46 22.89
C LEU A 145 7.81 -2.43 23.78
N GLY A 146 8.06 -3.74 23.63
CA GLY A 146 7.47 -4.77 24.49
C GLY A 146 7.93 -4.62 25.93
N LEU A 147 9.25 -4.55 26.15
CA LEU A 147 9.85 -4.34 27.47
C LEU A 147 9.37 -3.04 28.13
N PHE A 148 9.29 -1.96 27.36
CA PHE A 148 8.77 -0.66 27.81
C PHE A 148 7.34 -0.78 28.28
N SER A 149 6.47 -1.43 27.49
CA SER A 149 5.06 -1.59 27.82
C SER A 149 4.85 -2.36 29.12
N ILE A 150 5.62 -3.43 29.34
CA ILE A 150 5.61 -4.20 30.60
C ILE A 150 6.06 -3.31 31.77
N SER A 151 7.18 -2.59 31.61
CA SER A 151 7.75 -1.77 32.69
C SER A 151 6.90 -0.55 33.06
N MET A 152 6.11 -0.04 32.12
CA MET A 152 5.29 1.16 32.29
C MET A 152 3.87 0.87 32.78
N ASP A 153 3.42 -0.39 32.83
CA ASP A 153 2.04 -0.75 33.17
C ASP A 153 1.53 -0.07 34.45
N ARG A 154 2.31 -0.14 35.54
CA ARG A 154 1.96 0.51 36.81
C ARG A 154 1.94 2.04 36.70
N ALA A 155 2.85 2.64 35.93
CA ALA A 155 2.90 4.09 35.75
C ALA A 155 1.71 4.59 34.92
N PHE A 156 1.32 3.86 33.88
CA PHE A 156 0.12 4.14 33.09
C PHE A 156 -1.14 4.04 33.95
N LYS A 157 -1.30 2.97 34.75
CA LYS A 157 -2.45 2.82 35.66
C LYS A 157 -2.60 4.00 36.63
N LYS A 158 -1.49 4.54 37.15
CA LYS A 158 -1.49 5.69 38.06
C LYS A 158 -2.02 6.98 37.42
N ILE A 159 -1.96 7.11 36.09
CA ILE A 159 -2.48 8.28 35.37
C ILE A 159 -3.87 8.06 34.80
N GLY A 160 -4.59 7.01 35.22
CA GLY A 160 -5.94 6.71 34.71
C GLY A 160 -5.96 6.17 33.27
N TYR A 161 -4.87 5.54 32.83
CA TYR A 161 -4.77 4.95 31.49
C TYR A 161 -5.77 3.82 31.26
N LEU A 162 -6.56 3.92 30.19
CA LEU A 162 -7.40 2.82 29.71
C LEU A 162 -6.75 2.07 28.54
N GLY A 163 -6.15 2.79 27.59
CA GLY A 163 -5.62 2.20 26.38
C GLY A 163 -4.93 3.21 25.47
N ARG A 164 -4.48 2.74 24.30
CA ARG A 164 -3.84 3.58 23.28
C ARG A 164 -4.15 3.10 21.87
N LEU A 165 -4.21 4.04 20.94
CA LEU A 165 -4.02 3.80 19.51
C LEU A 165 -2.53 4.03 19.20
N ARG A 166 -1.84 2.95 18.83
CA ARG A 166 -0.43 2.98 18.42
C ARG A 166 -0.31 3.11 16.90
N THR A 167 0.50 4.05 16.46
CA THR A 167 0.87 4.23 15.05
C THR A 167 2.38 4.06 14.86
N LEU A 168 2.80 3.31 13.84
CA LEU A 168 4.17 3.29 13.36
C LEU A 168 4.33 4.25 12.17
N GLU A 169 5.27 5.18 12.31
CA GLU A 169 5.84 5.93 11.19
C GLU A 169 7.28 5.47 10.97
N SER A 170 7.75 5.44 9.72
CA SER A 170 9.10 4.95 9.40
C SER A 170 9.72 5.73 8.25
N PRO A 171 9.98 7.05 8.42
CA PRO A 171 10.76 7.80 7.45
C PRO A 171 12.17 7.22 7.30
N VAL A 172 12.80 7.55 6.18
CA VAL A 172 14.19 7.20 5.86
C VAL A 172 14.94 8.48 5.51
N GLY A 173 16.06 8.69 6.19
CA GLY A 173 16.93 9.83 5.92
C GLY A 173 18.41 9.45 5.86
N ASN A 174 19.26 10.43 6.07
CA ASN A 174 20.73 10.30 6.00
C ASN A 174 21.28 9.27 6.99
N HIS A 175 20.59 9.02 8.10
CA HIS A 175 20.97 8.01 9.09
C HIS A 175 20.16 6.71 8.97
N GLY A 176 19.52 6.47 7.82
CA GLY A 176 18.75 5.25 7.57
C GLY A 176 17.30 5.32 8.04
N ILE A 177 16.69 4.16 8.29
CA ILE A 177 15.31 4.08 8.74
C ILE A 177 15.16 4.62 10.16
N HIS A 178 14.12 5.43 10.37
CA HIS A 178 13.83 6.06 11.65
C HIS A 178 12.41 5.71 12.10
N PRO A 179 12.20 4.55 12.75
CA PRO A 179 10.92 4.16 13.32
C PRO A 179 10.51 5.13 14.42
N HIS A 180 9.33 5.73 14.26
CA HIS A 180 8.64 6.49 15.28
C HIS A 180 7.39 5.75 15.69
N ILE A 181 7.18 5.62 16.99
CA ILE A 181 5.90 5.19 17.52
C ILE A 181 5.18 6.40 18.05
N HIS A 182 3.97 6.62 17.56
CA HIS A 182 3.03 7.59 18.09
C HIS A 182 1.91 6.83 18.78
N ASP A 183 1.91 6.85 20.11
CA ASP A 183 0.84 6.32 20.94
C ASP A 183 -0.10 7.48 21.29
N LEU A 184 -1.31 7.47 20.71
CA LEU A 184 -2.43 8.29 21.19
C LEU A 184 -3.06 7.56 22.38
N PHE A 185 -2.77 8.01 23.60
CA PHE A 185 -3.12 7.31 24.83
C PHE A 185 -4.09 8.12 25.70
N THR A 186 -4.92 7.43 26.47
CA THR A 186 -5.84 8.08 27.43
C THR A 186 -5.16 8.33 28.78
N TYR A 187 -5.57 9.40 29.45
CA TYR A 187 -5.18 9.70 30.83
C TYR A 187 -6.27 10.51 31.56
N ALA A 188 -6.22 10.53 32.89
CA ALA A 188 -7.17 11.26 33.73
C ALA A 188 -6.88 12.77 33.72
N PRO A 189 -7.91 13.64 33.69
CA PRO A 189 -7.74 15.08 33.83
C PRO A 189 -6.89 15.47 35.05
N GLY A 190 -6.07 16.50 34.92
CA GLY A 190 -5.17 16.96 36.00
C GLY A 190 -3.88 16.14 36.19
N THR A 191 -3.64 15.12 35.36
CA THR A 191 -2.37 14.36 35.39
C THR A 191 -1.16 15.25 35.10
N ASP A 192 -0.11 15.12 35.92
CA ASP A 192 1.21 15.72 35.66
C ASP A 192 1.98 14.93 34.58
N LEU A 193 1.82 15.36 33.33
CA LEU A 193 2.47 14.73 32.18
C LEU A 193 3.98 15.00 32.10
N ALA A 194 4.48 16.07 32.74
CA ALA A 194 5.92 16.35 32.76
C ALA A 194 6.64 15.30 33.62
N LYS A 195 6.13 15.05 34.83
CA LYS A 195 6.62 13.98 35.69
C LYS A 195 6.43 12.60 35.07
N PHE A 196 5.31 12.36 34.39
CA PHE A 196 5.10 11.12 33.66
C PHE A 196 6.12 10.93 32.53
N GLN A 197 6.48 12.00 31.80
CA GLN A 197 7.50 11.95 30.75
C GLN A 197 8.88 11.57 31.30
N GLU A 198 9.29 12.09 32.45
CA GLU A 198 10.56 11.71 33.08
C GLU A 198 10.61 10.22 33.43
N ILE A 199 9.51 9.70 33.98
CA ILE A 199 9.34 8.28 34.29
C ILE A 199 9.42 7.45 33.01
N ALA A 200 8.67 7.85 31.98
CA ALA A 200 8.68 7.18 30.68
C ALA A 200 10.09 7.16 30.08
N LEU A 201 10.82 8.28 30.08
CA LEU A 201 12.16 8.38 29.49
C LEU A 201 13.14 7.44 30.20
N LYS A 202 13.07 7.38 31.53
CA LYS A 202 13.87 6.44 32.33
C LYS A 202 13.60 4.98 31.93
N TYR A 203 12.34 4.59 31.79
CA TYR A 203 12.00 3.21 31.42
C TYR A 203 12.32 2.89 29.97
N TRP A 204 12.17 3.86 29.06
CA TRP A 204 12.51 3.69 27.65
C TRP A 204 14.01 3.52 27.43
N LYS A 205 14.85 4.35 28.04
CA LYS A 205 16.31 4.17 28.04
C LYS A 205 16.72 2.79 28.55
N LYS A 206 16.08 2.31 29.63
CA LYS A 206 16.33 0.95 30.17
C LYS A 206 15.90 -0.15 29.20
N ALA A 207 14.73 -0.01 28.57
CA ALA A 207 14.22 -0.97 27.60
C ALA A 207 15.11 -1.07 26.35
N LEU A 208 15.55 0.08 25.83
CA LEU A 208 16.47 0.15 24.70
C LEU A 208 17.82 -0.50 25.03
N LYS A 209 18.40 -0.18 26.20
CA LYS A 209 19.70 -0.76 26.61
C LYS A 209 19.66 -2.29 26.66
N LYS A 210 18.54 -2.90 27.07
CA LYS A 210 18.38 -4.36 27.13
C LYS A 210 18.44 -5.05 25.77
N VAL A 211 18.20 -4.32 24.67
CA VAL A 211 18.21 -4.84 23.30
C VAL A 211 19.34 -4.26 22.45
N GLY A 212 20.34 -3.66 23.11
CA GLY A 212 21.51 -3.08 22.44
C GLY A 212 21.24 -1.78 21.69
N LEU A 213 20.19 -1.04 22.05
CA LEU A 213 19.86 0.27 21.49
C LEU A 213 20.01 1.38 22.55
N ASP A 214 20.02 2.63 22.12
CA ASP A 214 20.03 3.79 23.00
C ASP A 214 19.21 4.97 22.44
N CYS A 215 19.02 6.00 23.29
CA CYS A 215 18.45 7.28 22.89
C CYS A 215 19.01 8.40 23.79
N ASN A 216 18.99 9.64 23.29
CA ASN A 216 19.26 10.82 24.11
C ASN A 216 17.99 11.26 24.88
N ASN A 217 17.95 12.50 25.35
CA ASN A 217 16.79 13.05 26.07
C ASN A 217 15.57 13.29 25.17
N HIS A 218 15.73 13.24 23.85
CA HIS A 218 14.65 13.36 22.86
C HIS A 218 14.09 11.99 22.41
N GLY A 219 14.50 10.90 23.06
CA GLY A 219 13.96 9.57 22.78
C GLY A 219 12.47 9.40 23.16
N ILE A 220 11.95 10.31 23.97
CA ILE A 220 10.53 10.44 24.32
C ILE A 220 10.08 11.89 24.15
N ASN A 221 8.87 12.07 23.64
CA ASN A 221 8.14 13.33 23.72
C ASN A 221 6.68 13.06 24.06
N ILE A 222 6.09 13.79 25.02
CA ILE A 222 4.68 13.72 25.38
C ILE A 222 4.04 15.08 25.15
N LYS A 223 3.00 15.12 24.29
CA LYS A 223 2.16 16.30 24.11
C LYS A 223 0.82 16.11 24.80
N PRO A 224 0.38 17.06 25.64
CA PRO A 224 -0.95 17.02 26.26
C PRO A 224 -2.04 17.32 25.24
N GLU A 225 -3.28 17.02 25.62
CA GLU A 225 -4.47 17.38 24.85
C GLU A 225 -4.47 18.88 24.49
N GLY A 226 -4.91 19.21 23.27
CA GLY A 226 -4.93 20.58 22.75
C GLY A 226 -3.57 21.12 22.26
N LYS A 227 -2.46 20.39 22.44
CA LYS A 227 -1.13 20.73 21.88
C LYS A 227 -0.77 19.93 20.62
N PHE A 228 -1.70 19.13 20.12
CA PHE A 228 -1.56 18.37 18.87
C PHE A 228 -2.94 18.11 18.26
N ASP A 229 -2.97 17.79 16.97
CA ASP A 229 -4.17 17.29 16.29
C ASP A 229 -4.28 15.77 16.50
N PRO A 230 -5.34 15.23 17.14
CA PRO A 230 -5.52 13.79 17.31
C PRO A 230 -5.57 13.00 16.01
N LEU A 231 -5.97 13.63 14.90
CA LEU A 231 -6.00 12.99 13.58
C LEU A 231 -4.60 12.85 12.96
N TYR A 232 -3.58 13.48 13.55
CA TYR A 232 -2.19 13.37 13.14
C TYR A 232 -1.70 11.92 13.10
N VAL A 233 -2.13 11.08 14.05
CA VAL A 233 -1.72 9.67 14.11
C VAL A 233 -2.29 8.82 12.97
N ALA A 234 -3.26 9.36 12.23
CA ALA A 234 -3.80 8.77 11.01
C ALA A 234 -3.38 9.58 9.76
N LYS A 235 -2.20 10.23 9.76
CA LYS A 235 -1.66 10.92 8.59
C LYS A 235 -1.33 9.93 7.46
N GLU A 236 -1.76 10.27 6.24
CA GLU A 236 -1.54 9.44 5.05
C GLU A 236 -0.13 9.57 4.50
N MET A 237 0.30 10.82 4.33
CA MET A 237 1.47 11.30 3.62
C MET A 237 1.75 12.69 4.18
N ALA A 238 2.98 13.19 4.03
CA ALA A 238 3.52 14.48 4.50
C ALA A 238 2.71 15.79 4.27
N ALA A 239 1.42 15.75 3.91
CA ALA A 239 0.55 16.92 3.77
C ALA A 239 0.34 17.72 5.07
N TYR A 240 0.75 17.19 6.22
CA TYR A 240 0.83 17.91 7.49
C TYR A 240 2.27 18.13 7.99
N ASP A 241 3.30 17.72 7.24
CA ASP A 241 4.70 18.13 7.52
C ASP A 241 5.01 19.52 6.95
N THR A 242 4.05 20.17 6.29
CA THR A 242 4.11 21.62 6.04
C THR A 242 3.56 22.36 7.26
N LYS A 243 4.43 22.57 8.24
CA LYS A 243 4.43 23.67 9.22
C LYS A 243 3.09 24.04 9.87
N THR A 244 2.90 23.60 11.11
CA THR A 244 2.38 24.47 12.20
C THR A 244 3.21 24.22 13.45
N GLY A 245 4.31 24.95 13.57
CA GLY A 245 5.22 25.00 14.71
C GLY A 245 6.44 25.82 14.31
N ASP A 246 6.60 27.00 14.91
CA ASP A 246 7.62 28.01 14.64
C ASP A 246 9.05 27.56 14.93
N THR A 247 9.60 26.66 14.12
CA THR A 247 11.04 26.48 13.96
C THR A 247 11.35 26.28 12.47
N ASP A 248 11.96 27.30 11.88
CA ASP A 248 12.56 27.31 10.55
C ASP A 248 13.81 26.41 10.49
N ASP A 249 13.66 25.12 10.79
CA ASP A 249 14.73 24.15 10.57
C ASP A 249 14.68 23.69 9.10
N LYS A 250 15.43 24.41 8.27
CA LYS A 250 15.74 24.07 6.87
C LYS A 250 16.42 22.69 6.69
N GLU A 251 16.54 21.88 7.75
CA GLU A 251 17.06 20.51 7.74
C GLU A 251 15.99 19.42 7.59
N ASP A 252 14.71 19.70 7.86
CA ASP A 252 13.65 18.68 7.82
C ASP A 252 13.29 18.21 6.39
N SER A 253 13.93 18.77 5.36
CA SER A 253 13.93 18.23 4.00
C SER A 253 14.76 16.94 3.85
N LYS A 254 15.38 16.42 4.91
CA LYS A 254 16.29 15.25 4.86
C LYS A 254 15.59 13.90 5.06
N ASN A 255 14.42 13.85 5.68
CA ASN A 255 13.69 12.59 5.94
C ASN A 255 12.58 12.37 4.90
N LYS A 256 12.70 11.31 4.11
CA LYS A 256 11.70 10.91 3.10
C LYS A 256 10.81 9.82 3.68
N ASN A 257 9.49 9.95 3.55
CA ASN A 257 8.59 8.82 3.77
C ASN A 257 8.76 7.77 2.65
N LEU A 258 8.27 6.55 2.90
CA LEU A 258 8.43 5.43 1.95
C LEU A 258 7.81 5.71 0.57
N PHE A 259 6.76 6.52 0.47
CA PHE A 259 6.15 6.86 -0.82
C PHE A 259 6.93 7.93 -1.58
N GLN A 260 7.62 8.83 -0.87
CA GLN A 260 8.57 9.76 -1.49
C GLN A 260 9.80 9.02 -2.02
N LEU A 261 10.22 7.92 -1.38
CA LEU A 261 11.24 7.03 -1.95
C LEU A 261 10.77 6.40 -3.26
N LEU A 262 9.51 5.96 -3.35
CA LEU A 262 8.93 5.46 -4.60
C LEU A 262 8.86 6.55 -5.67
N ASP A 263 8.51 7.79 -5.31
CA ASP A 263 8.53 8.91 -6.26
C ASP A 263 9.93 9.19 -6.80
N ALA A 264 10.95 9.09 -5.96
CA ALA A 264 12.35 9.26 -6.35
C ALA A 264 12.84 8.08 -7.21
N SER A 265 12.50 6.84 -6.82
CA SER A 265 12.81 5.61 -7.57
C SER A 265 12.20 5.65 -8.97
N ALA A 266 10.94 6.08 -9.09
CA ALA A 266 10.26 6.25 -10.37
C ALA A 266 10.92 7.29 -11.29
N LYS A 267 11.76 8.19 -10.74
CA LYS A 267 12.58 9.16 -11.48
C LYS A 267 14.01 8.68 -11.73
N GLY A 268 14.37 7.46 -11.32
CA GLY A 268 15.68 6.85 -11.53
C GLY A 268 16.61 6.84 -10.32
N ASP A 269 16.17 7.26 -9.13
CA ASP A 269 17.00 7.22 -7.92
C ASP A 269 17.14 5.77 -7.40
N THR A 270 18.28 5.15 -7.71
CA THR A 270 18.59 3.77 -7.32
C THR A 270 18.80 3.62 -5.81
N GLN A 271 19.26 4.66 -5.12
CA GLN A 271 19.41 4.63 -3.66
C GLN A 271 18.04 4.62 -2.99
N ALA A 272 17.10 5.43 -3.48
CA ALA A 272 15.72 5.43 -2.97
C ALA A 272 15.03 4.08 -3.20
N ALA A 273 15.26 3.44 -4.36
CA ALA A 273 14.79 2.09 -4.66
C ALA A 273 15.30 1.07 -3.63
N ASN A 274 16.61 1.08 -3.37
CA ASN A 274 17.25 0.18 -2.41
C ASN A 274 16.79 0.43 -0.98
N ASP A 275 16.67 1.70 -0.58
CA ASP A 275 16.18 2.10 0.73
C ASP A 275 14.72 1.68 0.95
N TRP A 276 13.87 1.81 -0.06
CA TRP A 276 12.49 1.35 0.04
C TRP A 276 12.43 -0.16 0.28
N ILE A 277 13.23 -0.96 -0.44
CA ILE A 277 13.30 -2.42 -0.23
C ILE A 277 13.86 -2.78 1.15
N ARG A 278 14.91 -2.10 1.61
CA ARG A 278 15.47 -2.31 2.96
C ARG A 278 14.43 -1.99 4.04
N ALA A 279 13.72 -0.88 3.90
CA ALA A 279 12.66 -0.51 4.82
C ALA A 279 11.49 -1.50 4.78
N ALA A 280 11.07 -1.93 3.57
CA ALA A 280 10.04 -2.94 3.39
C ALA A 280 10.38 -4.24 4.12
N LYS A 281 11.61 -4.76 3.96
CA LYS A 281 12.09 -5.95 4.69
C LYS A 281 12.07 -5.75 6.21
N ALA A 282 12.40 -4.55 6.68
CA ALA A 282 12.50 -4.26 8.10
C ALA A 282 11.13 -4.15 8.80
N ILE A 283 10.12 -3.58 8.12
CA ILE A 283 8.79 -3.32 8.70
C ILE A 283 7.71 -4.32 8.27
N GLN A 284 8.02 -5.26 7.39
CA GLN A 284 7.08 -6.27 6.94
C GLN A 284 6.47 -7.05 8.12
N GLY A 285 5.19 -7.44 7.99
CA GLY A 285 4.46 -8.14 9.05
C GLY A 285 4.11 -7.27 10.27
N ARG A 286 4.39 -5.97 10.26
CA ARG A 286 3.95 -5.03 11.28
C ARG A 286 2.71 -4.28 10.81
N ASP A 287 1.76 -4.08 11.72
CA ASP A 287 0.65 -3.18 11.47
C ASP A 287 1.09 -1.72 11.55
N ARG A 288 0.44 -0.86 10.77
CA ARG A 288 0.63 0.59 10.89
C ARG A 288 -0.12 1.16 12.07
N TRP A 289 -1.33 0.66 12.33
CA TRP A 289 -2.18 1.06 13.43
C TRP A 289 -2.53 -0.16 14.27
N ASN A 290 -2.41 -0.03 15.59
CA ASN A 290 -2.83 -1.04 16.54
C ASN A 290 -3.62 -0.38 17.67
N VAL A 291 -4.88 -0.78 17.84
CA VAL A 291 -5.81 -0.17 18.81
C VAL A 291 -5.81 -0.92 20.15
N GLY A 292 -5.19 -2.11 20.20
CA GLY A 292 -5.20 -2.98 21.37
C GLY A 292 -6.61 -3.17 21.92
N GLN A 293 -6.76 -3.03 23.24
CA GLN A 293 -8.03 -3.14 23.95
C GLN A 293 -8.74 -1.79 24.14
N LEU A 294 -8.25 -0.69 23.54
CA LEU A 294 -8.79 0.65 23.79
C LEU A 294 -10.28 0.73 23.41
N ALA A 295 -10.63 0.26 22.21
CA ALA A 295 -12.00 0.27 21.72
C ALA A 295 -12.95 -0.52 22.64
N GLN A 296 -12.55 -1.75 22.99
CA GLN A 296 -13.29 -2.62 23.93
C GLN A 296 -13.52 -1.93 25.29
N LYS A 297 -12.48 -1.34 25.87
CA LYS A 297 -12.57 -0.67 27.18
C LYS A 297 -13.40 0.61 27.16
N LEU A 298 -13.50 1.27 26.02
CA LEU A 298 -14.36 2.44 25.81
C LEU A 298 -15.79 2.04 25.38
N GLY A 299 -16.06 0.76 25.14
CA GLY A 299 -17.36 0.30 24.64
C GLY A 299 -17.70 0.77 23.23
N ILE A 300 -16.70 1.05 22.39
CA ILE A 300 -16.87 1.49 21.00
C ILE A 300 -16.46 0.38 20.01
N PRO A 301 -17.00 0.38 18.78
CA PRO A 301 -16.61 -0.60 17.76
C PRO A 301 -15.11 -0.52 17.45
N CYS A 302 -14.46 -1.65 17.23
CA CYS A 302 -13.09 -1.68 16.73
C CYS A 302 -13.04 -1.07 15.31
N PRO A 303 -11.92 -0.44 14.87
CA PRO A 303 -11.86 0.11 13.52
C PRO A 303 -12.11 -0.92 12.41
N SER A 304 -11.80 -2.19 12.63
CA SER A 304 -12.09 -3.27 11.67
C SER A 304 -13.59 -3.56 11.48
N GLU A 305 -14.40 -3.23 12.48
CA GLU A 305 -15.85 -3.47 12.52
C GLU A 305 -16.63 -2.18 12.27
N TRP A 306 -16.00 -1.03 12.53
CA TRP A 306 -16.59 0.27 12.33
C TRP A 306 -16.87 0.53 10.85
N LYS A 307 -18.10 0.92 10.57
CA LYS A 307 -18.51 1.44 9.27
C LYS A 307 -18.74 2.93 9.43
N LYS A 308 -18.11 3.73 8.58
CA LYS A 308 -18.37 5.17 8.56
C LYS A 308 -19.87 5.40 8.39
N PRO A 309 -20.54 6.12 9.31
CA PRO A 309 -21.95 6.46 9.15
C PRO A 309 -22.15 7.08 7.77
N GLU A 310 -23.12 6.56 7.03
CA GLU A 310 -23.49 7.13 5.74
C GLU A 310 -24.07 8.52 6.00
N GLY A 311 -23.24 9.55 5.95
CA GLY A 311 -23.74 10.84 5.51
C GLY A 311 -24.29 10.60 4.11
N ILE A 312 -25.48 11.13 3.81
CA ILE A 312 -26.15 11.01 2.50
C ILE A 312 -25.20 11.61 1.44
N ALA A 313 -24.21 10.85 1.02
CA ALA A 313 -23.50 11.06 -0.21
C ALA A 313 -24.54 10.67 -1.23
N LYS A 314 -25.33 11.65 -1.69
CA LYS A 314 -26.12 11.51 -2.91
C LYS A 314 -25.19 10.84 -3.91
N VAL A 315 -25.45 9.57 -4.18
CA VAL A 315 -24.79 8.87 -5.27
C VAL A 315 -25.16 9.69 -6.48
N ASP A 316 -24.18 10.39 -7.05
CA ASP A 316 -24.39 11.13 -8.28
C ASP A 316 -24.99 10.12 -9.29
N PRO A 317 -26.20 10.34 -9.80
CA PRO A 317 -26.85 9.43 -10.74
C PRO A 317 -26.04 9.25 -12.04
N GLN A 318 -24.97 10.02 -12.27
CA GLN A 318 -24.09 9.93 -13.44
C GLN A 318 -22.80 9.10 -13.21
N ARG A 319 -22.86 7.99 -12.48
CA ARG A 319 -21.72 7.06 -12.41
C ARG A 319 -21.56 6.32 -13.74
N LEU A 320 -20.44 6.54 -14.42
CA LEU A 320 -20.07 5.74 -15.59
C LEU A 320 -19.29 4.51 -15.13
N LEU A 321 -19.81 3.32 -15.46
CA LEU A 321 -19.13 2.05 -15.25
C LEU A 321 -18.51 1.59 -16.57
N ILE A 322 -17.20 1.45 -16.59
CA ILE A 322 -16.43 0.97 -17.75
C ILE A 322 -15.98 -0.45 -17.46
N SER A 323 -16.18 -1.36 -18.42
CA SER A 323 -15.77 -2.75 -18.29
C SER A 323 -14.84 -3.18 -19.43
N TYR A 324 -13.91 -4.07 -19.14
CA TYR A 324 -13.01 -4.70 -20.10
C TYR A 324 -12.47 -6.03 -19.54
N PRO A 325 -11.93 -6.94 -20.38
CA PRO A 325 -11.45 -8.24 -19.91
C PRO A 325 -10.38 -8.13 -18.82
N GLN A 326 -10.56 -8.85 -17.72
CA GLN A 326 -9.61 -8.92 -16.61
C GLN A 326 -8.22 -9.41 -17.03
N PRO A 327 -8.05 -10.37 -17.96
CA PRO A 327 -6.72 -10.76 -18.44
C PRO A 327 -5.94 -9.61 -19.08
N GLN A 328 -6.62 -8.77 -19.86
CA GLN A 328 -6.01 -7.57 -20.46
C GLN A 328 -5.58 -6.58 -19.38
N HIS A 329 -6.41 -6.41 -18.32
CA HIS A 329 -6.02 -5.59 -17.16
C HIS A 329 -4.75 -6.09 -16.48
N MET A 330 -4.65 -7.40 -16.25
CA MET A 330 -3.51 -8.00 -15.55
C MET A 330 -2.19 -7.80 -16.30
N ILE A 331 -2.23 -7.91 -17.63
CA ILE A 331 -1.08 -7.67 -18.51
C ILE A 331 -0.76 -6.18 -18.59
N ALA A 332 -1.76 -5.34 -18.86
CA ALA A 332 -1.59 -3.90 -18.97
C ALA A 332 -1.03 -3.26 -17.70
N THR A 333 -1.32 -3.84 -16.53
CA THR A 333 -0.83 -3.36 -15.23
C THR A 333 0.35 -4.16 -14.69
N SER A 334 0.94 -5.05 -15.49
CA SER A 334 2.09 -5.86 -15.09
C SER A 334 3.21 -5.01 -14.49
N PRO A 335 3.91 -5.49 -13.44
CA PRO A 335 5.12 -4.81 -12.97
C PRO A 335 6.22 -4.81 -14.04
N SER A 336 6.20 -5.72 -15.01
CA SER A 336 7.17 -5.67 -16.10
C SER A 336 6.94 -4.53 -17.09
N ASN A 337 5.75 -3.91 -17.09
CA ASN A 337 5.49 -2.74 -17.92
C ASN A 337 6.47 -1.60 -17.54
N PRO A 338 7.10 -0.93 -18.51
CA PRO A 338 8.00 0.18 -18.21
C PRO A 338 7.26 1.41 -17.66
N ARG A 339 5.96 1.50 -17.90
CA ARG A 339 5.07 2.58 -17.46
C ARG A 339 4.04 2.08 -16.46
N ALA A 340 3.55 3.00 -15.64
CA ALA A 340 2.47 2.73 -14.71
C ALA A 340 1.13 2.55 -15.43
N GLY A 341 0.88 1.38 -16.03
CA GLY A 341 -0.29 1.12 -16.88
C GLY A 341 -1.62 1.49 -16.23
N LEU A 342 -1.82 1.18 -14.95
CA LEU A 342 -3.02 1.57 -14.20
C LEU A 342 -3.23 3.11 -14.17
N ALA A 343 -2.14 3.88 -14.04
CA ALA A 343 -2.21 5.33 -14.09
C ALA A 343 -2.63 5.84 -15.47
N PHE A 344 -2.21 5.21 -16.55
CA PHE A 344 -2.62 5.60 -17.90
C PHE A 344 -4.09 5.22 -18.17
N ILE A 345 -4.48 4.01 -17.78
CA ILE A 345 -5.86 3.51 -17.93
C ILE A 345 -6.85 4.39 -17.16
N LEU A 346 -6.60 4.67 -15.88
CA LEU A 346 -7.47 5.53 -15.08
C LEU A 346 -7.54 6.96 -15.63
N ARG A 347 -6.45 7.48 -16.21
CA ARG A 347 -6.46 8.77 -16.88
C ARG A 347 -7.32 8.75 -18.15
N ALA A 348 -7.25 7.68 -18.94
CA ALA A 348 -8.08 7.50 -20.12
C ALA A 348 -9.57 7.41 -19.75
N ALA A 349 -9.91 6.64 -18.71
CA ALA A 349 -11.27 6.46 -18.22
C ALA A 349 -12.02 7.76 -17.89
N ARG A 350 -11.34 8.78 -17.38
CA ARG A 350 -11.97 10.09 -17.11
C ARG A 350 -12.49 10.78 -18.37
N ASN A 351 -11.96 10.42 -19.54
CA ASN A 351 -12.38 10.97 -20.83
C ASN A 351 -13.36 10.05 -21.57
N GLU A 352 -13.73 8.89 -21.00
CA GLU A 352 -14.56 7.90 -21.68
C GLU A 352 -15.92 8.47 -22.10
N ALA A 353 -16.58 9.23 -21.21
CA ALA A 353 -17.86 9.88 -21.51
C ALA A 353 -17.79 10.86 -22.70
N ALA A 354 -16.67 11.55 -22.88
CA ALA A 354 -16.47 12.48 -23.98
C ALA A 354 -15.88 11.82 -25.24
N ARG A 355 -15.18 10.69 -25.08
CA ARG A 355 -14.48 9.96 -26.14
C ARG A 355 -14.58 8.45 -25.87
N PRO A 356 -15.68 7.80 -26.29
CA PRO A 356 -15.87 6.38 -26.11
C PRO A 356 -14.73 5.52 -26.70
N GLY A 357 -14.43 4.42 -26.02
CA GLY A 357 -13.37 3.47 -26.34
C GLY A 357 -11.95 3.94 -25.98
N THR A 358 -11.77 5.12 -25.36
CA THR A 358 -10.44 5.59 -24.96
C THR A 358 -9.79 4.70 -23.92
N THR A 359 -10.58 4.15 -22.99
CA THR A 359 -10.10 3.20 -21.97
C THR A 359 -9.63 1.91 -22.60
N GLN A 360 -10.46 1.27 -23.45
CA GLN A 360 -10.11 0.00 -24.09
C GLN A 360 -8.85 0.14 -24.96
N ARG A 361 -8.74 1.21 -25.77
CA ARG A 361 -7.53 1.50 -26.55
C ARG A 361 -6.29 1.67 -25.66
N MET A 362 -6.44 2.32 -24.51
CA MET A 362 -5.34 2.50 -23.57
C MET A 362 -4.93 1.17 -22.92
N VAL A 363 -5.89 0.32 -22.54
CA VAL A 363 -5.62 -1.03 -21.99
C VAL A 363 -4.80 -1.86 -22.98
N LEU A 364 -5.23 -1.94 -24.25
CA LEU A 364 -4.53 -2.70 -25.29
C LEU A 364 -3.13 -2.12 -25.55
N ARG A 365 -3.00 -0.79 -25.63
CA ARG A 365 -1.69 -0.14 -25.77
C ARG A 365 -0.75 -0.48 -24.62
N MET A 366 -1.24 -0.49 -23.38
CA MET A 366 -0.44 -0.89 -22.22
C MET A 366 -0.12 -2.39 -22.25
N CYS A 367 -0.98 -3.25 -22.79
CA CYS A 367 -0.65 -4.65 -23.02
C CYS A 367 0.53 -4.79 -24.00
N ASP A 368 0.50 -4.06 -25.11
CA ASP A 368 1.60 -4.07 -26.09
C ASP A 368 2.92 -3.59 -25.49
N GLU A 369 2.88 -2.56 -24.63
CA GLU A 369 4.07 -2.07 -23.92
C GLU A 369 4.62 -3.12 -22.94
N THR A 370 3.75 -3.86 -22.25
CA THR A 370 4.16 -5.01 -21.41
C THR A 370 4.79 -6.11 -22.25
N ILE A 371 4.13 -6.53 -23.33
CA ILE A 371 4.61 -7.60 -24.22
C ILE A 371 5.98 -7.26 -24.80
N LYS A 372 6.19 -6.01 -25.24
CA LYS A 372 7.49 -5.54 -25.72
C LYS A 372 8.55 -5.64 -24.63
N ALA A 373 8.24 -5.21 -23.41
CA ALA A 373 9.18 -5.25 -22.29
C ALA A 373 9.56 -6.69 -21.89
N ASP A 374 8.59 -7.59 -21.83
CA ASP A 374 8.82 -9.01 -21.52
C ASP A 374 9.64 -9.70 -22.63
N VAL A 375 9.39 -9.39 -23.90
CA VAL A 375 10.22 -9.87 -25.03
C VAL A 375 11.66 -9.42 -24.89
N GLU A 376 11.91 -8.16 -24.52
CA GLU A 376 13.27 -7.68 -24.25
C GLU A 376 13.92 -8.39 -23.05
N GLN A 377 13.16 -8.72 -22.00
CA GLN A 377 13.67 -9.51 -20.89
C GLN A 377 14.05 -10.94 -21.31
N ILE A 378 13.28 -11.57 -22.19
CA ILE A 378 13.60 -12.88 -22.78
C ILE A 378 14.93 -12.78 -23.54
N LYS A 379 15.09 -11.78 -24.42
CA LYS A 379 16.34 -11.55 -25.16
C LYS A 379 17.53 -11.37 -24.23
N VAL A 380 17.41 -10.54 -23.20
CA VAL A 380 18.49 -10.31 -22.22
C VAL A 380 18.86 -11.59 -21.48
N ARG A 381 17.89 -12.43 -21.14
CA ARG A 381 18.14 -13.74 -20.50
C ARG A 381 18.99 -14.63 -21.40
N TYR A 382 18.61 -14.77 -22.67
CA TYR A 382 19.37 -15.59 -23.62
C TYR A 382 20.75 -15.00 -23.95
N ALA A 383 20.87 -13.67 -24.02
CA ALA A 383 22.17 -13.00 -24.16
C ALA A 383 23.10 -13.32 -22.97
N LYS A 384 22.58 -13.29 -21.73
CA LYS A 384 23.34 -13.70 -20.53
C LYS A 384 23.75 -15.18 -20.59
N THR A 385 22.88 -16.05 -21.09
CA THR A 385 23.20 -17.48 -21.29
C THR A 385 24.32 -17.65 -22.31
N LEU A 386 24.25 -16.96 -23.45
CA LEU A 386 25.30 -16.96 -24.47
C LEU A 386 26.65 -16.50 -23.88
N ALA A 387 26.65 -15.38 -23.16
CA ALA A 387 27.85 -14.83 -22.53
C ALA A 387 28.50 -15.79 -21.50
N LYS A 388 27.71 -16.66 -20.85
CA LYS A 388 28.23 -17.69 -19.94
C LYS A 388 28.80 -18.90 -20.66
N LEU A 389 28.25 -19.24 -21.83
CA LEU A 389 28.63 -20.44 -22.58
C LEU A 389 29.79 -20.18 -23.55
N ILE A 390 29.95 -18.95 -24.02
CA ILE A 390 31.03 -18.58 -24.93
C ILE A 390 32.38 -18.65 -24.20
N LYS A 391 33.34 -19.36 -24.80
CA LYS A 391 34.71 -19.50 -24.27
C LYS A 391 35.70 -18.74 -25.14
N SER A 392 36.75 -18.20 -24.55
CA SER A 392 37.85 -17.56 -25.28
C SER A 392 38.54 -18.54 -26.25
N SER A 393 38.57 -19.82 -25.87
CA SER A 393 39.15 -20.92 -26.66
C SER A 393 38.33 -21.34 -27.88
N PHE A 394 37.09 -20.85 -28.05
CA PHE A 394 36.29 -21.21 -29.21
C PHE A 394 36.80 -20.52 -30.48
N THR A 395 36.88 -21.30 -31.55
CA THR A 395 37.05 -20.83 -32.92
C THR A 395 35.88 -19.93 -33.35
N SER A 396 36.06 -19.17 -34.43
CA SER A 396 35.00 -18.32 -34.97
C SER A 396 33.76 -19.13 -35.37
N GLU A 397 33.95 -20.30 -35.98
CA GLU A 397 32.86 -21.18 -36.40
C GLU A 397 32.08 -21.77 -35.21
N GLU A 398 32.77 -22.15 -34.13
CA GLU A 398 32.13 -22.63 -32.90
C GLU A 398 31.31 -21.51 -32.22
N LYS A 399 31.82 -20.27 -32.23
CA LYS A 399 31.09 -19.10 -31.71
C LYS A 399 29.84 -18.84 -32.54
N GLU A 400 29.92 -18.88 -33.86
CA GLU A 400 28.78 -18.69 -34.75
C GLU A 400 27.71 -19.78 -34.56
N ARG A 401 28.10 -21.06 -34.50
CA ARG A 401 27.18 -22.17 -34.23
C ARG A 401 26.47 -22.01 -32.89
N LEU A 402 27.19 -21.62 -31.83
CA LEU A 402 26.59 -21.37 -30.51
C LEU A 402 25.64 -20.17 -30.54
N CYS A 403 26.03 -19.06 -31.18
CA CYS A 403 25.19 -17.89 -31.37
C CYS A 403 23.89 -18.23 -32.10
N ALA A 404 23.97 -18.98 -33.21
CA ALA A 404 22.81 -19.42 -33.98
C ALA A 404 21.87 -20.30 -33.15
N LYS A 405 22.42 -21.25 -32.38
CA LYS A 405 21.64 -22.11 -31.48
C LYS A 405 20.89 -21.30 -30.42
N ILE A 406 21.56 -20.38 -29.73
CA ILE A 406 20.94 -19.53 -28.72
C ILE A 406 19.90 -18.59 -29.34
N HIS A 407 20.17 -18.03 -30.53
CA HIS A 407 19.23 -17.19 -31.25
C HIS A 407 17.95 -17.95 -31.63
N SER A 408 18.08 -19.20 -32.09
CA SER A 408 16.93 -20.07 -32.38
C SER A 408 16.07 -20.32 -31.13
N HIS A 409 16.69 -20.69 -30.01
CA HIS A 409 15.97 -20.90 -28.74
C HIS A 409 15.29 -19.61 -28.24
N CYS A 410 15.96 -18.46 -28.36
CA CYS A 410 15.38 -17.17 -28.01
C CYS A 410 14.16 -16.84 -28.89
N THR A 411 14.23 -17.10 -30.19
CA THR A 411 13.13 -16.87 -31.14
C THR A 411 11.93 -17.76 -30.80
N PHE A 412 12.17 -19.04 -30.53
CA PHE A 412 11.13 -19.97 -30.10
C PHE A 412 10.44 -19.49 -28.80
N ALA A 413 11.22 -19.12 -27.78
CA ALA A 413 10.67 -18.65 -26.51
C ALA A 413 9.84 -17.35 -26.66
N ILE A 414 10.24 -16.45 -27.56
CA ILE A 414 9.46 -15.25 -27.86
C ILE A 414 8.13 -15.60 -28.55
N ALA A 415 8.15 -16.53 -29.51
CA ALA A 415 6.95 -16.96 -30.22
C ALA A 415 5.97 -17.65 -29.25
N GLU A 416 6.46 -18.56 -28.41
CA GLU A 416 5.68 -19.22 -27.36
C GLU A 416 5.07 -18.21 -26.39
N TYR A 417 5.89 -17.29 -25.83
CA TYR A 417 5.40 -16.24 -24.93
C TYR A 417 4.27 -15.41 -25.57
N ARG A 418 4.43 -14.99 -26.83
CA ARG A 418 3.42 -14.21 -27.54
C ARG A 418 2.13 -15.00 -27.74
N ALA A 419 2.22 -16.25 -28.17
CA ALA A 419 1.05 -17.12 -28.36
C ALA A 419 0.29 -17.34 -27.04
N THR A 420 1.00 -17.67 -25.96
CA THR A 420 0.40 -17.86 -24.63
C THR A 420 -0.23 -16.57 -24.11
N THR A 421 0.46 -15.44 -24.24
CA THR A 421 -0.04 -14.14 -23.77
C THR A 421 -1.27 -13.70 -24.55
N TYR A 422 -1.28 -13.88 -25.87
CA TYR A 422 -2.42 -13.57 -26.72
C TYR A 422 -3.64 -14.44 -26.37
N SER A 423 -3.44 -15.74 -26.20
CA SER A 423 -4.50 -16.66 -25.75
C SER A 423 -5.07 -16.28 -24.38
N TYR A 424 -4.21 -15.84 -23.45
CA TYR A 424 -4.66 -15.34 -22.15
C TYR A 424 -5.45 -14.02 -22.26
N MET A 425 -5.04 -13.08 -23.12
CA MET A 425 -5.74 -11.81 -23.35
C MET A 425 -7.11 -11.98 -23.99
N HIS A 426 -7.25 -13.01 -24.81
CA HIS A 426 -8.44 -13.32 -25.61
C HIS A 426 -8.88 -14.76 -25.31
N PRO A 427 -9.35 -15.03 -24.07
CA PRO A 427 -9.81 -16.36 -23.72
C PRO A 427 -10.97 -16.72 -24.65
N ALA A 428 -10.98 -17.96 -25.13
CA ALA A 428 -12.11 -18.47 -25.89
C ALA A 428 -13.41 -18.24 -25.09
N PRO A 429 -14.53 -17.89 -25.75
CA PRO A 429 -15.81 -17.80 -25.06
C PRO A 429 -16.05 -19.11 -24.31
N LYS A 430 -16.42 -19.03 -23.04
CA LYS A 430 -16.84 -20.22 -22.31
C LYS A 430 -17.96 -20.88 -23.11
N PRO A 431 -17.97 -22.21 -23.31
CA PRO A 431 -19.18 -22.86 -23.80
C PRO A 431 -20.32 -22.43 -22.89
N ALA A 432 -21.46 -22.07 -23.49
CA ALA A 432 -22.64 -21.67 -22.73
C ALA A 432 -22.87 -22.69 -21.62
N GLN A 433 -23.17 -22.23 -20.40
CA GLN A 433 -23.66 -23.15 -19.38
C GLN A 433 -24.82 -23.91 -20.01
N GLN A 434 -24.72 -25.24 -20.10
CA GLN A 434 -25.87 -26.06 -20.44
C GLN A 434 -26.99 -25.60 -19.51
N VAL A 435 -28.06 -25.09 -20.12
CA VAL A 435 -29.33 -24.93 -19.42
C VAL A 435 -29.63 -26.32 -18.89
N VAL A 436 -29.58 -26.47 -17.57
CA VAL A 436 -30.17 -27.65 -16.95
C VAL A 436 -31.65 -27.41 -17.16
N ASP A 437 -32.21 -28.08 -18.17
CA ASP A 437 -33.65 -28.07 -18.38
C ASP A 437 -34.28 -28.58 -17.10
N ASP A 438 -35.09 -27.71 -16.48
CA ASP A 438 -35.85 -28.06 -15.29
C ASP A 438 -37.03 -28.93 -15.74
N TYR A 439 -36.88 -30.24 -15.57
CA TYR A 439 -37.92 -31.22 -15.88
C TYR A 439 -38.95 -31.35 -14.74
N SER A 440 -38.97 -30.44 -13.76
CA SER A 440 -39.95 -30.44 -12.65
C SER A 440 -41.40 -30.35 -13.11
N ASP A 441 -41.64 -29.88 -14.33
CA ASP A 441 -42.97 -29.71 -14.93
C ASP A 441 -43.40 -30.93 -15.79
N LEU A 442 -42.60 -31.99 -15.86
CA LEU A 442 -43.05 -33.25 -16.45
C LEU A 442 -44.08 -33.90 -15.51
N ILE A 443 -45.34 -33.90 -15.96
CA ILE A 443 -46.47 -34.56 -15.29
C ILE A 443 -46.10 -36.04 -15.06
N PRO A 444 -46.07 -36.52 -13.80
CA PRO A 444 -45.93 -37.95 -13.55
C PRO A 444 -47.22 -38.65 -13.99
N ASP A 445 -47.08 -39.74 -14.75
CA ASP A 445 -48.14 -40.66 -15.22
C ASP A 445 -48.70 -40.44 -16.64
N LEU A 446 -47.88 -39.97 -17.60
CA LEU A 446 -48.14 -40.31 -19.00
C LEU A 446 -47.49 -41.66 -19.33
N GLU A 447 -48.20 -42.76 -19.07
CA GLU A 447 -47.87 -44.04 -19.71
C GLU A 447 -48.05 -43.86 -21.23
N LEU A 448 -46.92 -43.77 -21.95
CA LEU A 448 -46.91 -43.91 -23.39
C LEU A 448 -47.08 -45.39 -23.70
N ASP A 449 -48.33 -45.78 -23.99
CA ASP A 449 -48.68 -47.08 -24.57
C ASP A 449 -48.02 -47.18 -25.96
N PHE A 450 -47.13 -48.16 -26.12
CA PHE A 450 -46.55 -48.53 -27.41
C PHE A 450 -47.18 -49.86 -27.87
N SER A 451 -48.48 -49.80 -28.15
CA SER A 451 -49.23 -50.79 -28.94
C SER A 451 -49.22 -50.41 -30.42
#